data_AF-A0A316PHD7-F1
#
_entry.id   AF-A0A316PHD7-F1
#
_cell.length_a   1.000
_cell.length_b   1.000
_cell.length_c   1.000
_cell.angle_alpha   90.00
_cell.angle_beta   90.00
_cell.angle_gamma   90.00
#
_symmetry.space_group_name_H-M   'P 1'
#
loop_
_entity.id
_entity.type
_entity.pdbx_description
1 polymer ?
#
loop_
_entity_poly.entity_id
_entity_poly.type
_entity_poly.pdbx_seq_one_letter_code
_entity_poly.pdbx_strand_id
1 'polypeptide(L)'
;MIIISYDIVNDKKRARFNRYIRKFGHMLQYSVYEIENSERILNNIITDINNKWLKEFDQTDSVYVFKMGSSCQVEKYGYARNEDAELLIVT
;
A
#
# COMPACT_ATOMS: atom_id res chain seq x y z
N MET A 1 3.31 8.32 -6.07
CA MET A 1 3.33 7.09 -5.25
C MET A 1 2.26 7.19 -4.17
N ILE A 2 1.71 6.07 -3.69
CA ILE A 2 0.88 6.03 -2.48
C ILE A 2 1.37 4.96 -1.52
N ILE A 3 1.26 5.23 -0.22
CA ILE A 3 1.44 4.24 0.85
C ILE A 3 0.07 3.93 1.44
N ILE A 4 -0.27 2.66 1.55
CA ILE A 4 -1.52 2.21 2.18
C ILE A 4 -1.15 1.46 3.45
N SER A 5 -1.59 1.97 4.60
CA SER A 5 -1.48 1.31 5.90
C SER A 5 -2.88 0.96 6.39
N TYR A 6 -3.08 -0.25 6.87
CA TYR A 6 -4.38 -0.66 7.38
C TYR A 6 -4.31 -1.53 8.62
N ASP A 7 -5.32 -1.39 9.46
CA ASP A 7 -5.65 -2.31 10.54
C ASP A 7 -7.11 -2.73 10.36
N ILE A 8 -7.32 -4.01 10.05
CA ILE A 8 -8.63 -4.57 9.75
C ILE A 8 -8.85 -5.74 10.68
N VAL A 9 -9.83 -5.63 11.58
CA VAL A 9 -10.04 -6.59 12.67
C VAL A 9 -10.52 -7.94 12.11
N ASN A 10 -11.48 -7.91 11.18
CA ASN A 10 -12.03 -9.14 10.62
C ASN A 10 -11.06 -9.82 9.64
N ASP A 11 -10.61 -11.03 9.96
CA ASP A 11 -9.63 -11.80 9.17
C ASP A 11 -10.05 -12.03 7.71
N LYS A 12 -11.33 -12.33 7.47
CA LYS A 12 -11.84 -12.59 6.11
C LYS A 12 -11.83 -11.30 5.27
N LYS A 13 -12.25 -10.18 5.86
CA LYS A 13 -12.19 -8.86 5.25
C LYS A 13 -10.75 -8.45 4.97
N ARG A 14 -9.86 -8.60 5.95
CA ARG A 14 -8.42 -8.32 5.84
C ARG A 14 -7.77 -9.13 4.73
N ALA A 15 -8.04 -10.43 4.66
CA ALA A 15 -7.51 -11.31 3.61
C ALA A 15 -8.00 -10.92 2.20
N ARG A 16 -9.28 -10.52 2.08
CA ARG A 16 -9.83 -10.03 0.80
C ARG A 16 -9.20 -8.70 0.39
N PHE A 17 -9.05 -7.77 1.33
CA PHE A 17 -8.44 -6.46 1.07
C PHE A 17 -6.96 -6.59 0.67
N ASN A 18 -6.18 -7.39 1.41
CA ASN A 18 -4.82 -7.76 1.04
C ASN A 18 -4.75 -8.33 -0.39
N ARG A 19 -5.61 -9.32 -0.71
CA ARG A 19 -5.64 -9.93 -2.05
C ARG A 19 -5.94 -8.93 -3.16
N TYR A 20 -6.68 -7.87 -2.87
CA TYR A 20 -6.95 -6.79 -3.80
C TYR A 20 -5.74 -5.85 -3.93
N ILE A 21 -5.21 -5.32 -2.83
CA ILE A 21 -4.12 -4.34 -2.84
C ILE A 21 -2.81 -4.90 -3.38
N ARG A 22 -2.47 -6.17 -3.06
CA ARG A 22 -1.23 -6.81 -3.53
C ARG A 22 -1.08 -6.91 -5.05
N LYS A 23 -2.15 -6.63 -5.80
CA LYS A 23 -2.12 -6.62 -7.27
C LYS A 23 -1.46 -5.36 -7.85
N PHE A 24 -1.36 -4.29 -7.04
CA PHE A 24 -0.96 -2.97 -7.52
C PHE A 24 0.43 -2.55 -7.09
N GLY A 25 1.00 -3.16 -6.04
CA GLY A 25 2.30 -2.79 -5.51
C GLY A 25 2.87 -3.83 -4.57
N HIS A 26 3.97 -3.46 -3.91
CA HIS A 26 4.71 -4.35 -3.05
C HIS A 26 4.36 -4.11 -1.58
N MET A 27 4.52 -5.16 -0.77
CA MET A 27 4.23 -5.13 0.66
C MET A 27 5.52 -4.76 1.40
N LEU A 28 5.52 -3.61 2.08
CA LEU A 28 6.66 -3.15 2.89
C LEU A 28 6.69 -3.88 4.25
N GLN A 29 5.53 -3.99 4.87
CA GLN A 29 5.32 -4.66 6.15
C GLN A 29 3.95 -5.33 6.15
N TYR A 30 3.65 -6.10 7.19
CA TYR A 30 2.30 -6.61 7.37
C TYR A 30 1.30 -5.45 7.41
N SER A 31 0.34 -5.49 6.49
CA SER A 31 -0.68 -4.46 6.29
C SER A 31 -0.17 -3.07 5.87
N VAL A 32 1.06 -2.99 5.33
CA VAL A 32 1.60 -1.76 4.75
C VAL A 32 2.07 -2.05 3.31
N TYR A 33 1.54 -1.29 2.36
CA TYR A 33 1.85 -1.42 0.94
C TYR A 33 2.35 -0.12 0.36
N GLU A 34 3.37 -0.22 -0.47
CA GLU A 34 3.82 0.87 -1.33
C GLU A 34 3.41 0.57 -2.77
N ILE A 35 2.78 1.56 -3.40
CA ILE A 35 2.30 1.49 -4.78
C ILE A 35 2.89 2.67 -5.54
N GLU A 36 3.84 2.35 -6.40
CA GLU A 36 4.42 3.29 -7.34
C GLU A 36 3.84 3.06 -8.74
N ASN A 37 3.17 4.09 -9.27
CA ASN A 37 2.55 4.03 -10.59
C ASN A 37 2.21 5.44 -11.09
N SER A 38 1.73 5.52 -12.34
CA SER A 38 1.17 6.74 -12.92
C SER A 38 0.01 7.29 -12.07
N GLU A 39 -0.14 8.62 -12.04
CA GLU A 39 -1.21 9.28 -11.28
C GLU A 39 -2.60 8.75 -11.63
N ARG A 40 -2.83 8.45 -12.91
CA ARG A 40 -4.10 7.86 -13.39
C ARG A 40 -4.38 6.53 -12.69
N ILE A 41 -3.40 5.64 -12.60
CA ILE A 41 -3.56 4.33 -11.95
C ILE A 41 -3.75 4.51 -10.44
N LEU A 42 -2.98 5.40 -9.81
CA LEU A 42 -3.14 5.70 -8.38
C LEU A 42 -4.54 6.23 -8.06
N ASN A 43 -5.05 7.17 -8.86
CA ASN A 43 -6.40 7.71 -8.72
C ASN A 43 -7.48 6.65 -8.92
N ASN A 44 -7.30 5.72 -9.87
CA ASN A 44 -8.22 4.60 -10.05
C ASN A 44 -8.25 3.69 -8.81
N ILE A 45 -7.11 3.39 -8.20
CA ILE A 45 -7.03 2.57 -6.99
C ILE A 45 -7.79 3.23 -5.83
N ILE A 46 -7.54 4.53 -5.61
CA ILE A 46 -8.23 5.32 -4.58
C ILE A 46 -9.74 5.36 -4.84
N THR A 47 -10.13 5.53 -6.11
CA THR A 47 -11.53 5.54 -6.53
C THR A 47 -12.21 4.19 -6.25
N ASP A 48 -11.53 3.07 -6.54
CA ASP A 48 -12.03 1.74 -6.23
C ASP A 48 -12.13 1.49 -4.71
N ILE A 49 -11.19 2.00 -3.92
CA ILE A 49 -11.29 1.96 -2.44
C ILE A 49 -12.55 2.71 -1.98
N ASN A 50 -12.77 3.93 -2.47
CA ASN A 50 -13.93 4.74 -2.10
C ASN A 50 -15.26 4.13 -2.55
N ASN A 51 -15.32 3.55 -3.75
CA ASN A 51 -16.57 3.07 -4.33
C ASN A 51 -16.92 1.62 -3.92
N LYS A 52 -15.91 0.76 -3.73
CA LYS A 52 -16.12 -0.67 -3.49
C LYS A 52 -15.87 -1.06 -2.05
N TRP A 53 -14.81 -0.53 -1.43
CA TRP A 53 -14.34 -0.99 -0.11
C TRP A 53 -14.86 -0.14 1.05
N LEU A 54 -15.17 1.14 0.82
CA LEU A 54 -15.67 2.03 1.86
C LEU A 54 -16.85 1.45 2.65
N LYS A 55 -17.78 0.78 1.95
CA LYS A 55 -18.95 0.12 2.55
C LYS A 55 -18.66 -1.18 3.29
N GLU A 56 -17.49 -1.78 3.06
CA GLU A 56 -17.06 -3.01 3.73
C GLU A 56 -16.33 -2.70 5.03
N PHE A 57 -15.75 -1.50 5.14
CA PHE A 57 -15.12 -1.03 6.37
C PHE A 57 -16.16 -0.64 7.41
N ASP A 58 -15.88 -0.96 8.66
CA ASP A 58 -16.69 -0.58 9.81
C ASP A 58 -15.86 0.22 10.83
N GLN A 59 -16.48 0.66 11.92
CA GLN A 59 -15.80 1.51 12.92
C GLN A 59 -14.67 0.80 13.68
N THR A 60 -14.47 -0.50 13.48
CA THR A 60 -13.35 -1.24 14.06
C THR A 60 -12.13 -1.27 13.14
N ASP A 61 -12.26 -0.88 11.87
CA ASP A 61 -11.14 -0.82 10.95
C ASP A 61 -10.54 0.57 10.86
N SER A 62 -9.25 0.60 10.52
CA SER A 62 -8.51 1.81 10.16
C SER A 62 -7.79 1.60 8.84
N VAL A 63 -7.99 2.50 7.87
CA VAL A 63 -7.27 2.46 6.59
C VAL A 63 -6.77 3.85 6.26
N TYR A 64 -5.46 3.99 6.12
CA TYR A 64 -4.77 5.22 5.77
C TYR A 64 -4.20 5.10 4.37
N VAL A 65 -4.42 6.13 3.55
CA VAL A 65 -3.81 6.27 2.23
C VAL A 65 -3.00 7.56 2.20
N PHE A 66 -1.68 7.44 2.21
CA PHE A 66 -0.75 8.55 2.11
C PHE A 66 -0.45 8.80 0.63
N LYS A 67 -0.78 9.99 0.13
CA LYS A 67 -0.40 10.43 -1.22
C LYS A 67 0.97 11.07 -1.15
N MET A 68 1.98 10.35 -1.65
CA MET A 68 3.36 10.81 -1.63
C MET A 68 3.59 11.69 -2.86
N GLY A 69 3.78 12.98 -2.62
CA GLY A 69 4.18 13.96 -3.62
C GLY A 69 5.71 14.03 -3.75
N SER A 70 6.18 14.86 -4.68
CA SER A 70 7.62 15.05 -4.95
C SER A 70 8.40 15.64 -3.77
N SER A 71 7.72 16.33 -2.84
CA SER A 71 8.33 16.92 -1.65
C SER A 71 8.30 16.00 -0.42
N CYS A 72 7.67 14.84 -0.50
CA CYS A 72 7.63 13.90 0.62
C CYS A 72 8.98 13.20 0.76
N GLN A 73 9.53 13.19 1.97
CA GLN A 73 10.76 12.47 2.28
C GLN A 73 10.40 11.09 2.85
N VAL A 74 11.05 10.06 2.32
CA VAL A 74 10.96 8.69 2.83
C VAL A 74 12.35 8.30 3.32
N GLU A 75 12.47 8.11 4.63
CA GLU A 75 13.70 7.64 5.24
C GLU A 75 13.57 6.15 5.58
N LYS A 76 14.50 5.34 5.06
CA LYS A 76 14.53 3.89 5.29
C LYS A 76 15.67 3.53 6.23
N TYR A 77 15.41 2.62 7.16
CA TYR A 77 16.36 2.16 8.17
C TYR A 77 16.39 0.62 8.22
N GLY A 78 17.50 0.04 8.67
CA GLY A 78 17.66 -1.42 8.75
C GLY A 78 17.59 -2.10 7.37
N TYR A 79 16.93 -3.25 7.31
CA TYR A 79 16.83 -4.06 6.07
C TYR A 79 16.17 -3.31 4.91
N ALA A 80 15.24 -2.40 5.19
CA ALA A 80 14.55 -1.62 4.16
C ALA A 80 15.50 -0.77 3.30
N ARG A 81 16.69 -0.42 3.79
CA ARG A 81 17.72 0.30 3.01
C ARG A 81 18.23 -0.50 1.81
N ASN A 82 18.10 -1.82 1.84
CA ASN A 82 18.54 -2.68 0.74
C ASN A 82 17.58 -2.63 -0.46
N GLU A 83 16.35 -2.15 -0.29
CA GLU A 83 15.39 -2.00 -1.41
C GLU A 83 15.84 -0.95 -2.43
N ASP A 84 16.63 0.02 -1.98
CA ASP A 84 17.16 1.10 -2.83
C ASP A 84 18.54 0.74 -3.43
N ALA A 85 19.08 -0.45 -3.12
CA ALA A 85 20.38 -0.89 -3.61
C ALA A 85 20.30 -1.40 -5.05
N GLU A 86 21.37 -1.19 -5.83
CA GLU A 86 21.48 -1.79 -7.16
C GLU A 86 21.40 -3.33 -7.09
N LEU A 87 20.57 -3.90 -7.97
CA LEU A 87 20.40 -5.34 -8.07
C LEU A 87 21.69 -5.99 -8.59
N LEU A 88 22.40 -6.71 -7.72
CA LEU A 88 23.58 -7.49 -8.10
C LEU A 88 23.16 -8.91 -8.48
N ILE A 89 23.23 -9.23 -9.78
CA ILE A 89 23.05 -10.60 -10.28
C ILE A 89 24.43 -11.22 -10.48
N VAL A 90 24.74 -12.27 -9.73
CA VAL A 90 25.97 -13.06 -9.90
C VAL A 90 25.63 -14.30 -10.72
N THR A 91 26.15 -14.36 -11.95
CA THR A 91 26.10 -15.52 -12.87
C THR A 91 27.36 -16.36 -12.79
#